data_AF-A0A7S2BF94-F1
#
_entry.id   AF-A0A7S2BF94-F1
#
_cell.length_a   1.000
_cell.length_b   1.000
_cell.length_c   1.000
_cell.angle_alpha   90.00
_cell.angle_beta   90.00
_cell.angle_gamma   90.00
#
_symmetry.space_group_name_H-M   'P 1'
#
loop_
_entity.id
_entity.type
_entity.pdbx_description
1 polymer ?
#
loop_
_entity_poly.entity_id
_entity_poly.type
_entity_poly.pdbx_seq_one_letter_code
_entity_poly.pdbx_strand_id
1 'polypeptide(L)'
;VAVPGRGFAAAAAAQQKQNQKQKKKKEESPYKDTILLPTTSFQLRGNSPVREPQIHKQWEERRIYERLAIERKDAPTFTLHDGPPYANGSLHMGHALNKVLKDFINRYHLLQGKRARYVPGWDTHGLPIELKVLQDMKPEERAKLTSIKLREKARKFALKTVDAQRDQFKRFG
;
A
#
# COMPACT_ATOMS: atom_id res chain seq x y z
N VAL A 1 -16.71 -6.30 73.45
CA VAL A 1 -16.15 -7.54 72.85
C VAL A 1 -15.31 -7.14 71.66
N ALA A 2 -13.99 -7.16 71.82
CA ALA A 2 -13.05 -6.86 70.73
C ALA A 2 -12.95 -8.09 69.81
N VAL A 3 -13.21 -7.92 68.51
CA VAL A 3 -13.01 -8.97 67.50
C VAL A 3 -11.72 -8.68 66.75
N PRO A 4 -10.66 -9.48 66.90
CA PRO A 4 -9.42 -9.35 66.12
C PRO A 4 -9.58 -10.17 64.84
N GLY A 5 -9.44 -9.57 63.66
CA GLY A 5 -9.65 -10.36 62.44
C GLY A 5 -9.56 -9.68 61.09
N ARG A 6 -8.60 -8.77 60.86
CA ARG A 6 -8.28 -8.29 59.50
C ARG A 6 -6.77 -8.11 59.23
N GLY A 7 -5.90 -8.81 59.97
CA GLY A 7 -4.45 -8.80 59.76
C GLY A 7 -3.91 -9.95 58.89
N PHE A 8 -4.61 -11.08 58.79
CA PHE A 8 -4.06 -12.31 58.20
C PHE A 8 -4.14 -12.38 56.66
N ALA A 9 -5.10 -11.68 56.03
CA ALA A 9 -5.27 -11.74 54.57
C ALA A 9 -4.18 -10.98 53.79
N ALA A 10 -3.64 -9.90 54.36
CA ALA A 10 -2.58 -9.11 53.72
C ALA A 10 -1.22 -9.82 53.72
N ALA A 11 -0.93 -10.59 54.78
CA ALA A 11 0.31 -11.37 54.89
C ALA A 11 0.35 -12.53 53.88
N ALA A 12 -0.78 -13.23 53.67
CA ALA A 12 -0.89 -14.31 52.69
C ALA A 12 -0.74 -13.79 51.24
N ALA A 13 -1.31 -12.62 50.92
CA ALA A 13 -1.16 -11.98 49.61
C ALA A 13 0.27 -11.47 49.36
N ALA A 14 0.97 -11.01 50.41
CA ALA A 14 2.38 -10.63 50.34
C ALA A 14 3.30 -11.84 50.14
N GLN A 15 3.03 -12.95 50.83
CA GLN A 15 3.74 -14.23 50.64
C GLN A 15 3.49 -14.83 49.25
N GLN A 16 2.28 -14.71 48.70
CA GLN A 16 1.98 -15.13 47.32
C GLN A 16 2.68 -14.26 46.27
N LYS A 17 2.75 -12.94 46.48
CA LYS A 17 3.52 -12.02 45.61
C LYS A 17 5.03 -12.25 45.71
N GLN A 18 5.55 -12.60 46.88
CA GLN A 18 6.95 -12.99 47.08
C GLN A 18 7.27 -14.35 46.43
N ASN A 19 6.37 -15.34 46.55
CA ASN A 19 6.51 -16.63 45.86
C ASN A 19 6.39 -16.51 44.33
N GLN A 20 5.57 -15.58 43.81
CA GLN A 20 5.52 -15.26 42.37
C GLN A 20 6.76 -14.50 41.89
N LYS A 21 7.34 -13.61 42.71
CA LYS A 21 8.64 -12.97 42.44
C LYS A 21 9.79 -13.97 42.48
N GLN A 22 9.77 -14.94 43.40
CA GLN A 22 10.76 -16.03 43.48
C GLN A 22 10.59 -17.04 42.33
N LYS A 23 9.37 -17.41 41.93
CA LYS A 23 9.12 -18.23 40.72
C LYS A 23 9.51 -17.55 39.40
N LYS A 24 9.57 -16.22 39.35
CA LYS A 24 10.05 -15.45 38.18
C LYS A 24 11.57 -15.30 38.12
N LYS A 25 12.30 -15.63 39.18
CA LYS A 25 13.74 -15.92 39.13
C LYS A 25 13.92 -17.37 38.63
N LYS A 26 13.43 -17.63 37.41
CA LYS A 26 13.85 -18.82 36.68
C LYS A 26 15.34 -18.61 36.40
N GLU A 27 16.18 -19.50 36.92
CA GLU A 27 17.62 -19.52 36.62
C GLU A 27 17.81 -19.31 35.12
N GLU A 28 18.50 -18.23 34.74
CA GLU A 28 19.00 -18.12 33.38
C GLU A 28 19.97 -19.27 33.18
N SER A 29 19.68 -20.15 32.21
CA SER A 29 20.54 -21.28 31.87
C SER A 29 21.98 -20.78 31.70
N PRO A 30 22.97 -21.40 32.38
CA PRO A 30 24.37 -20.98 32.30
C PRO A 30 24.96 -21.11 30.88
N TYR A 31 24.23 -21.76 29.97
CA TYR A 31 24.60 -21.96 28.58
C TYR A 31 23.96 -20.97 27.61
N LYS A 32 23.05 -20.09 28.06
CA LYS A 32 22.32 -19.14 27.19
C LYS A 32 23.29 -18.26 26.38
N ASP A 33 24.37 -17.81 27.02
CA ASP A 33 25.37 -16.93 26.40
C ASP A 33 26.43 -17.71 25.62
N THR A 34 26.46 -19.04 25.73
CA THR A 34 27.35 -19.92 24.95
C THR A 34 26.78 -20.28 23.57
N ILE A 35 25.51 -19.95 23.31
CA ILE A 35 24.81 -20.28 22.08
C ILE A 35 24.72 -19.04 21.17
N LEU A 36 25.24 -19.15 19.96
CA LEU A 36 25.13 -18.11 18.93
C LEU A 36 23.73 -18.14 18.30
N LEU A 37 22.78 -17.47 18.95
CA LEU A 37 21.43 -17.32 18.42
C LEU A 37 21.38 -16.27 17.31
N PRO A 38 20.59 -16.49 16.23
CA PRO A 38 20.33 -15.47 15.24
C PRO A 38 19.69 -14.24 15.88
N THR A 39 20.32 -13.07 15.71
CA THR A 39 19.78 -11.78 16.13
C THR A 39 19.43 -10.96 14.89
N THR A 40 18.25 -10.36 14.86
CA THR A 40 17.82 -9.50 13.76
C THR A 40 16.92 -8.39 14.27
N SER A 41 17.07 -7.20 13.68
CA SER A 41 16.14 -6.09 13.84
C SER A 41 14.90 -6.24 12.96
N PHE A 42 14.88 -7.24 12.07
CA PHE A 42 13.75 -7.52 11.20
C PHE A 42 12.55 -8.03 12.01
N GLN A 43 11.44 -7.30 11.93
CA GLN A 43 10.21 -7.67 12.62
C GLN A 43 9.64 -8.97 12.05
N LEU A 44 9.26 -9.90 12.95
CA LEU A 44 8.61 -11.16 12.59
C LEU A 44 7.24 -10.96 11.91
N ARG A 45 6.52 -9.89 12.26
CA ARG A 45 5.23 -9.54 11.64
C ARG A 45 5.45 -8.52 10.53
N GLY A 46 4.82 -8.74 9.38
CA GLY A 46 4.95 -7.88 8.21
C GLY A 46 4.41 -6.46 8.44
N ASN A 47 3.24 -6.30 9.07
CA ASN A 47 2.57 -5.00 9.25
C ASN A 47 2.50 -4.15 7.95
N SER A 48 2.16 -4.81 6.84
CA SER A 48 2.19 -4.25 5.48
C SER A 48 1.40 -2.95 5.30
N PRO A 49 0.21 -2.75 5.92
CA PRO A 49 -0.53 -1.49 5.79
C PRO A 49 0.27 -0.25 6.24
N VAL A 50 1.22 -0.42 7.16
CA VAL A 50 2.09 0.66 7.66
C VAL A 50 3.42 0.71 6.90
N ARG A 51 4.03 -0.45 6.61
CA ARG A 51 5.37 -0.51 5.98
C ARG A 51 5.35 -0.15 4.49
N GLU A 52 4.34 -0.59 3.73
CA GLU A 52 4.31 -0.34 2.28
C GLU A 52 4.25 1.16 1.94
N PRO A 53 3.42 1.99 2.58
CA PRO A 53 3.46 3.44 2.34
C PRO A 53 4.83 4.07 2.64
N GLN A 54 5.55 3.57 3.66
CA GLN A 54 6.90 4.05 3.97
C GLN A 54 7.90 3.69 2.87
N ILE A 55 7.80 2.46 2.33
CA ILE A 55 8.63 2.01 1.21
C ILE A 55 8.33 2.86 -0.05
N HIS A 56 7.06 3.11 -0.36
CA HIS A 56 6.67 3.93 -1.51
C HIS A 56 7.21 5.35 -1.38
N LYS A 57 7.11 5.95 -0.18
CA LYS A 57 7.68 7.26 0.11
C LYS A 57 9.20 7.29 -0.11
N GLN A 58 9.91 6.26 0.36
CA GLN A 58 11.34 6.13 0.11
C GLN A 58 11.68 5.99 -1.37
N TRP A 59 10.86 5.28 -2.15
CA TRP A 59 11.06 5.16 -3.60
C TRP A 59 10.86 6.50 -4.33
N GLU A 60 9.86 7.27 -3.92
CA GLU A 60 9.55 8.60 -4.47
C GLU A 60 10.61 9.64 -4.10
N GLU A 61 10.95 9.75 -2.81
CA GLU A 61 12.01 10.66 -2.32
C GLU A 61 13.34 10.41 -3.01
N ARG A 62 13.66 9.13 -3.23
CA ARG A 62 14.90 8.73 -3.89
C ARG A 62 14.75 8.60 -5.41
N ARG A 63 13.60 8.94 -6.00
CA ARG A 63 13.36 8.92 -7.45
C ARG A 63 13.91 7.65 -8.12
N ILE A 64 13.56 6.49 -7.56
CA ILE A 64 14.17 5.19 -7.91
C ILE A 64 13.96 4.88 -9.39
N TYR A 65 12.74 5.08 -9.89
CA TYR A 65 12.40 4.79 -11.28
C TYR A 65 13.25 5.61 -12.26
N GLU A 66 13.39 6.92 -12.01
CA GLU A 66 14.19 7.79 -12.88
C GLU A 66 15.68 7.45 -12.81
N ARG A 67 16.21 7.14 -11.63
CA ARG A 67 17.61 6.71 -11.49
C ARG A 67 17.88 5.41 -12.25
N LEU A 68 17.02 4.41 -12.11
CA LEU A 68 17.16 3.15 -12.86
C LEU A 68 17.08 3.36 -14.38
N ALA A 69 16.29 4.33 -14.84
CA ALA A 69 16.21 4.68 -16.26
C ALA A 69 17.48 5.37 -16.78
N ILE A 70 18.12 6.20 -15.96
CA ILE A 70 19.40 6.88 -16.27
C ILE A 70 20.56 5.89 -16.25
N GLU A 71 20.69 5.10 -15.17
CA GLU A 71 21.76 4.10 -15.00
C GLU A 71 21.79 3.07 -16.13
N ARG A 72 20.62 2.78 -16.74
CA ARG A 72 20.48 1.81 -17.82
C ARG A 72 20.29 2.43 -19.19
N LYS A 73 20.66 3.70 -19.40
CA LYS A 73 20.43 4.41 -20.67
C LYS A 73 20.95 3.65 -21.90
N ASP A 74 22.11 3.02 -21.78
CA ASP A 74 22.79 2.30 -22.87
C ASP A 74 22.48 0.80 -22.90
N ALA A 75 21.66 0.30 -21.97
CA ALA A 75 21.26 -1.10 -21.92
C ALA A 75 20.16 -1.40 -22.97
N PRO A 76 20.03 -2.68 -23.41
CA PRO A 76 18.93 -3.11 -24.27
C PRO A 76 17.59 -2.71 -23.66
N THR A 77 16.74 -2.03 -24.46
CA THR A 77 15.46 -1.51 -23.97
C THR A 77 14.36 -2.57 -24.15
N PHE A 78 13.65 -2.87 -23.08
CA PHE A 78 12.40 -3.63 -23.10
C PHE A 78 11.23 -2.65 -22.94
N THR A 79 10.31 -2.61 -23.90
CA THR A 79 9.14 -1.72 -23.81
C THR A 79 7.88 -2.53 -23.67
N LEU A 80 7.11 -2.27 -22.62
CA LEU A 80 5.79 -2.88 -22.41
C LEU A 80 4.72 -1.80 -22.61
N HIS A 81 3.92 -1.96 -23.67
CA HIS A 81 2.80 -1.07 -23.93
C HIS A 81 1.63 -1.40 -23.01
N ASP A 82 1.19 -0.41 -22.25
CA ASP A 82 0.05 -0.54 -21.38
C ASP A 82 -1.25 -0.24 -22.13
N GLY A 83 -2.19 -1.18 -22.14
CA GLY A 83 -3.57 -0.92 -22.55
C GLY A 83 -4.20 0.07 -21.57
N PRO A 84 -4.62 1.27 -22.03
CA PRO A 84 -5.09 2.33 -21.15
C PRO A 84 -6.41 1.93 -20.48
N PRO A 85 -6.50 1.85 -19.14
CA PRO A 85 -7.79 1.69 -18.46
C PRO A 85 -8.71 2.88 -18.73
N TYR A 86 -10.01 2.60 -18.69
CA TYR A 86 -11.04 3.59 -18.91
C TYR A 86 -11.23 4.45 -17.64
N ALA A 87 -11.27 5.78 -17.79
CA ALA A 87 -11.37 6.73 -16.69
C ALA A 87 -12.82 6.93 -16.20
N ASN A 88 -13.53 5.84 -15.88
CA ASN A 88 -14.94 5.88 -15.46
C ASN A 88 -15.20 5.44 -14.01
N GLY A 89 -14.21 5.16 -13.16
CA GLY A 89 -14.50 4.84 -11.77
C GLY A 89 -13.36 4.18 -11.00
N SER A 90 -13.71 3.66 -9.82
CA SER A 90 -12.76 2.97 -8.94
C SER A 90 -12.23 1.70 -9.57
N LEU A 91 -10.98 1.38 -9.24
CA LEU A 91 -10.35 0.14 -9.67
C LEU A 91 -10.99 -1.07 -8.97
N HIS A 92 -10.92 -2.22 -9.63
CA HIS A 92 -11.41 -3.51 -9.14
C HIS A 92 -10.30 -4.57 -9.26
N MET A 93 -10.53 -5.77 -8.74
CA MET A 93 -9.52 -6.85 -8.71
C MET A 93 -8.92 -7.18 -10.08
N GLY A 94 -9.71 -7.18 -11.16
CA GLY A 94 -9.19 -7.34 -12.52
C GLY A 94 -8.14 -6.29 -12.93
N HIS A 95 -8.27 -5.04 -12.47
CA HIS A 95 -7.25 -4.01 -12.69
C HIS A 95 -5.97 -4.31 -11.91
N ALA A 96 -6.10 -4.75 -10.66
CA ALA A 96 -4.97 -5.15 -9.83
C ALA A 96 -4.19 -6.30 -10.48
N LEU A 97 -4.89 -7.37 -10.89
CA LEU A 97 -4.28 -8.51 -11.58
C LEU A 97 -3.49 -8.08 -12.83
N ASN A 98 -4.12 -7.30 -13.71
CA ASN A 98 -3.48 -6.83 -14.94
C ASN A 98 -2.21 -6.01 -14.66
N LYS A 99 -2.28 -5.09 -13.69
CA LYS A 99 -1.15 -4.19 -13.39
C LYS A 99 -0.01 -4.89 -12.67
N VAL A 100 -0.32 -5.77 -11.71
CA VAL A 100 0.71 -6.53 -10.99
C VAL A 100 1.45 -7.47 -11.94
N LEU A 101 0.76 -8.13 -12.87
CA LEU A 101 1.41 -8.98 -13.86
C LEU A 101 2.35 -8.18 -14.78
N LYS A 102 1.91 -7.01 -15.26
CA LYS A 102 2.75 -6.12 -16.06
C LYS A 102 3.97 -5.63 -15.28
N ASP A 103 3.78 -5.26 -14.02
CA ASP A 103 4.87 -4.84 -13.13
C ASP A 103 5.90 -5.96 -12.89
N PHE A 104 5.45 -7.20 -12.65
CA PHE A 104 6.35 -8.35 -12.55
C PHE A 104 7.22 -8.54 -13.79
N ILE A 105 6.64 -8.45 -14.99
CA ILE A 105 7.39 -8.58 -16.25
C ILE A 105 8.41 -7.43 -16.38
N ASN A 106 8.02 -6.20 -16.07
CA ASN A 106 8.91 -5.04 -16.12
C ASN A 106 10.08 -5.19 -15.12
N ARG A 107 9.78 -5.55 -13.86
CA ARG A 107 10.80 -5.76 -12.82
C ARG A 107 11.72 -6.92 -13.16
N TYR A 108 11.20 -8.01 -13.71
CA TYR A 108 12.02 -9.11 -14.22
C TYR A 108 13.04 -8.62 -15.25
N HIS A 109 12.61 -7.85 -16.25
CA HIS A 109 13.54 -7.31 -17.25
C HIS A 109 14.53 -6.28 -16.67
N LEU A 110 14.11 -5.47 -15.70
CA LEU A 110 15.03 -4.59 -14.97
C LEU A 110 16.12 -5.38 -14.22
N LEU A 111 15.74 -6.47 -13.55
CA LEU A 111 16.68 -7.34 -12.83
C LEU A 111 17.62 -8.11 -13.77
N GLN A 112 17.18 -8.41 -14.99
CA GLN A 112 18.01 -8.96 -16.07
C GLN A 112 18.94 -7.92 -16.72
N GLY A 113 19.03 -6.70 -16.17
CA GLY A 113 19.92 -5.65 -16.65
C GLY A 113 19.39 -4.85 -17.84
N LYS A 114 18.16 -5.12 -18.32
CA LYS A 114 17.55 -4.35 -19.42
C LYS A 114 16.97 -3.03 -18.90
N ARG A 115 16.83 -2.05 -19.79
CA ARG A 115 16.08 -0.83 -19.51
C ARG A 115 14.59 -1.07 -19.77
N ALA A 116 13.79 -1.27 -18.73
CA ALA A 116 12.33 -1.43 -18.89
C ALA A 116 11.64 -0.07 -19.01
N ARG A 117 10.94 0.14 -20.13
CA ARG A 117 10.10 1.31 -20.40
C ARG A 117 8.63 0.91 -20.30
N TYR A 118 7.96 1.45 -19.29
CA TYR A 118 6.54 1.24 -19.04
C TYR A 118 5.88 2.60 -18.80
N VAL A 119 4.94 2.95 -19.66
CA VAL A 119 4.23 4.24 -19.61
C VAL A 119 2.74 3.94 -19.46
N PRO A 120 2.15 4.19 -18.28
CA PRO A 120 0.72 4.00 -18.09
C PRO A 120 -0.07 5.07 -18.86
N GLY A 121 -1.21 4.67 -19.43
CA GLY A 121 -2.13 5.55 -20.15
C GLY A 121 -3.54 5.48 -19.56
N TRP A 122 -4.43 6.37 -20.03
CA TRP A 122 -5.84 6.35 -19.68
C TRP A 122 -6.69 6.69 -20.89
N ASP A 123 -7.82 6.01 -21.03
CA ASP A 123 -8.84 6.36 -22.00
C ASP A 123 -9.83 7.35 -21.35
N THR A 124 -9.91 8.54 -21.93
CA THR A 124 -10.59 9.72 -21.37
C THR A 124 -11.75 10.21 -22.22
N HIS A 125 -12.07 9.50 -23.30
CA HIS A 125 -13.18 9.84 -24.19
C HIS A 125 -14.22 8.73 -24.23
N GLY A 126 -15.32 8.95 -24.96
CA GLY A 126 -16.34 7.95 -25.20
C GLY A 126 -17.59 8.11 -24.35
N LEU A 127 -18.63 7.40 -24.80
CA LEU A 127 -19.97 7.43 -24.21
C LEU A 127 -19.99 7.04 -22.72
N PRO A 128 -19.21 6.06 -22.22
CA PRO A 128 -19.28 5.72 -20.80
C PRO A 128 -18.90 6.87 -19.83
N ILE A 129 -18.00 7.79 -20.21
CA ILE A 129 -17.72 8.98 -19.38
C ILE A 129 -18.89 9.97 -19.45
N GLU A 130 -19.42 10.22 -20.65
CA GLU A 130 -20.56 11.12 -20.85
C GLU A 130 -21.78 10.63 -20.07
N LEU A 131 -22.10 9.34 -20.15
CA LEU A 131 -23.20 8.71 -19.40
C LEU A 131 -23.01 8.85 -17.90
N LYS A 132 -21.80 8.66 -17.39
CA LYS A 132 -21.54 8.77 -15.95
C LYS A 132 -21.70 10.20 -15.45
N VAL A 133 -21.20 11.16 -16.21
CA VAL A 133 -21.39 12.59 -15.94
C VAL A 133 -22.86 12.99 -16.00
N LEU A 134 -23.63 12.43 -16.93
CA LEU A 134 -25.08 12.65 -16.99
C LEU A 134 -25.77 12.01 -15.77
N GLN A 135 -25.44 10.77 -15.40
CA GLN A 135 -26.01 10.07 -14.25
C GLN A 135 -25.86 10.86 -12.95
N ASP A 136 -24.72 11.52 -12.75
CA ASP A 136 -24.44 12.35 -11.57
C ASP A 136 -25.17 13.71 -11.57
N MET A 137 -25.78 14.13 -12.70
CA MET A 137 -26.53 15.39 -12.81
C MET A 137 -28.03 15.22 -12.54
N LYS A 138 -28.65 16.29 -12.04
CA LYS A 138 -30.12 16.39 -11.88
C LYS A 138 -30.81 16.51 -13.25
N PRO A 139 -32.05 16.00 -13.41
CA PRO A 139 -32.79 16.06 -14.68
C PRO A 139 -32.89 17.47 -15.29
N GLU A 140 -33.13 18.48 -14.46
CA GLU A 140 -33.23 19.89 -14.90
C GLU A 140 -31.92 20.44 -15.48
N GLU A 141 -30.78 19.98 -14.95
CA GLU A 141 -29.46 20.37 -15.44
C GLU A 141 -29.11 19.64 -16.75
N ARG A 142 -29.58 18.40 -16.91
CA ARG A 142 -29.42 17.63 -18.16
C ARG A 142 -30.19 18.28 -19.31
N ALA A 143 -31.41 18.74 -19.07
CA ALA A 143 -32.25 19.38 -20.09
C ALA A 143 -31.66 20.69 -20.63
N LYS A 144 -30.84 21.40 -19.83
CA LYS A 144 -30.20 22.67 -20.19
C LYS A 144 -28.77 22.49 -20.75
N LEU A 145 -28.34 21.25 -20.97
CA LEU A 145 -26.95 20.94 -21.28
C LEU A 145 -26.65 21.05 -22.78
N THR A 146 -25.76 21.96 -23.16
CA THR A 146 -25.19 22.01 -24.51
C THR A 146 -24.05 20.99 -24.67
N SER A 147 -23.78 20.54 -25.89
CA SER A 147 -22.67 19.63 -26.22
C SER A 147 -21.30 20.12 -25.72
N ILE A 148 -21.02 21.42 -25.81
CA ILE A 148 -19.76 22.03 -25.33
C ILE A 148 -19.62 21.87 -23.80
N LYS A 149 -20.65 22.27 -23.05
CA LYS A 149 -20.69 22.11 -21.59
C LYS A 149 -20.59 20.65 -21.16
N LEU A 150 -21.19 19.71 -21.91
CA LEU A 150 -21.05 18.28 -21.63
C LEU A 150 -19.59 17.83 -21.76
N ARG A 151 -18.91 18.21 -22.85
CA ARG A 151 -17.50 17.88 -23.07
C ARG A 151 -16.58 18.46 -22.00
N GLU A 152 -16.83 19.68 -21.56
CA GLU A 152 -16.06 20.28 -20.45
C GLU A 152 -16.25 19.53 -19.14
N LYS A 153 -17.49 19.17 -18.81
CA LYS A 153 -17.79 18.37 -17.61
C LYS A 153 -17.19 16.96 -17.71
N ALA A 154 -17.28 16.31 -18.87
CA ALA A 154 -16.66 15.02 -19.17
C ALA A 154 -15.14 15.06 -18.99
N ARG A 155 -14.47 16.10 -19.52
CA ARG A 155 -13.02 16.30 -19.34
C ARG A 155 -12.65 16.46 -17.86
N LYS A 156 -13.38 17.29 -17.12
CA LYS A 156 -13.14 17.48 -15.68
C LYS A 156 -13.32 16.18 -14.89
N PHE A 157 -14.36 15.41 -15.21
CA PHE A 157 -14.62 14.12 -14.60
C PHE A 157 -13.52 13.10 -14.92
N ALA A 158 -13.10 13.01 -16.17
CA ALA A 158 -12.05 12.11 -16.62
C ALA A 158 -10.73 12.42 -15.89
N LEU A 159 -10.29 13.68 -15.85
CA LEU A 159 -9.06 14.08 -15.16
C LEU A 159 -9.09 13.74 -13.67
N LYS A 160 -10.20 14.03 -12.98
CA LYS A 160 -10.39 13.67 -11.57
C LYS A 160 -10.27 12.16 -11.35
N THR A 161 -10.86 11.37 -12.25
CA THR A 161 -10.84 9.91 -12.18
C THR A 161 -9.44 9.35 -12.47
N VAL A 162 -8.72 9.94 -13.43
CA VAL A 162 -7.33 9.60 -13.74
C VAL A 162 -6.44 9.77 -12.51
N ASP A 163 -6.55 10.91 -11.82
CA ASP A 163 -5.73 11.16 -10.62
C ASP A 163 -6.06 10.16 -9.49
N ALA A 164 -7.35 9.91 -9.24
CA ALA A 164 -7.77 8.92 -8.24
C ALA A 164 -7.28 7.49 -8.58
N GLN A 165 -7.41 7.07 -9.84
CA GLN A 165 -6.91 5.77 -10.30
C GLN A 165 -5.39 5.70 -10.24
N ARG A 166 -4.68 6.79 -10.56
CA ARG A 166 -3.22 6.87 -10.46
C ARG A 166 -2.75 6.60 -9.03
N ASP A 167 -3.39 7.21 -8.04
CA ASP A 167 -3.04 7.00 -6.63
C ASP A 167 -3.36 5.57 -6.19
N GLN A 168 -4.45 4.99 -6.66
CA GLN A 168 -4.77 3.58 -6.42
C GLN A 168 -3.76 2.63 -7.08
N PHE A 169 -3.32 2.91 -8.31
CA PHE A 169 -2.28 2.11 -8.98
C PHE A 169 -0.94 2.20 -8.25
N LYS A 170 -0.52 3.40 -7.82
CA LYS A 170 0.67 3.57 -6.97
C LYS A 170 0.60 2.76 -5.68
N ARG A 171 -0.61 2.45 -5.18
CA ARG A 171 -0.79 1.65 -3.96
C ARG A 171 -0.55 0.16 -4.20
N PHE A 172 -0.73 -0.34 -5.43
CA PHE A 172 -0.46 -1.73 -5.79
C PHE A 172 1.04 -2.08 -5.79
N GLY A 173 1.91 -1.07 -5.88
CA GLY A 173 3.38 -1.22 -5.92
C GLY A 173 3.95 -0.60 -7.17
#